data_AF-A0A8S9YU71-F1
#
_entry.id   AF-A0A8S9YU71-F1
#
_cell.length_a   1.000
_cell.length_b   1.000
_cell.length_c   1.000
_cell.angle_alpha   90.00
_cell.angle_beta   90.00
_cell.angle_gamma   90.00
#
_symmetry.space_group_name_H-M   'P 1'
#
loop_
_entity.id
_entity.type
_entity.pdbx_description
1 polymer ?
#
loop_
_entity_poly.entity_id
_entity_poly.type
_entity_poly.pdbx_seq_one_letter_code
_entity_poly.pdbx_strand_id
1 'polypeptide(L)'
;MLSIGYGRYPPSSLPEAWITIVSMMTGATCYALFVGHAAALIQSFDASKRKYREMLKQVEEYMAYKKYPRSLRQRIQGYYEHRYKGKMFNEKEILEELSECLREQIINYNCRALVATVPIFANADQNFVSEVVVRLRQEVFQPGDLIIREGTLGNKMYFIQEGMVNIITKSGIIATRLSDGCYFGEICLLTNARRVATVQAETYCTLYSLDQKNFYEVLENYPEMRYSMEKVAAERLHNIGRRPSIVKQHSENDDPDEEQVQKIAEQILEHQVSNTSHAIFYIGCASTMDLKL
;
A
#
# COMPACT_ATOMS: atom_id res chain seq x y z
N MET A 1 -28.87 -22.83 -42.11
CA MET A 1 -28.03 -22.62 -40.91
C MET A 1 -27.77 -21.13 -40.66
N LEU A 2 -27.07 -20.39 -41.52
CA LEU A 2 -26.80 -18.94 -41.31
C LEU A 2 -27.88 -17.99 -41.86
N SER A 3 -29.12 -18.47 -42.07
CA SER A 3 -30.24 -17.65 -42.59
C SER A 3 -29.96 -16.91 -43.93
N ILE A 4 -29.12 -17.48 -44.82
CA ILE A 4 -28.70 -16.82 -46.09
C ILE A 4 -29.75 -17.01 -47.21
N GLY A 5 -30.52 -18.10 -47.21
CA GLY A 5 -31.57 -18.37 -48.20
C GLY A 5 -31.50 -19.78 -48.81
N TYR A 6 -32.36 -20.04 -49.81
CA TYR A 6 -32.60 -21.36 -50.42
C TYR A 6 -31.62 -21.74 -51.55
N GLY A 7 -30.65 -20.89 -51.89
CA GLY A 7 -29.72 -21.12 -53.01
C GLY A 7 -30.30 -20.64 -54.34
N ARG A 8 -30.31 -21.50 -55.38
CA ARG A 8 -30.65 -21.10 -56.76
C ARG A 8 -32.16 -20.98 -57.03
N TYR A 9 -33.00 -21.80 -56.39
CA TYR A 9 -34.46 -21.80 -56.55
C TYR A 9 -35.18 -22.22 -55.24
N PRO A 10 -36.42 -21.78 -55.00
CA PRO A 10 -37.23 -22.23 -53.85
C PRO A 10 -37.70 -23.69 -54.01
N PRO A 11 -38.05 -24.38 -52.90
CA PRO A 11 -38.56 -25.74 -52.94
C PRO A 11 -39.83 -25.81 -53.78
N SER A 12 -39.86 -26.73 -54.74
CA SER A 12 -40.96 -26.85 -55.71
C SER A 12 -41.88 -28.02 -55.43
N SER A 13 -41.35 -29.07 -54.79
CA SER A 13 -42.11 -30.26 -54.40
C SER A 13 -42.48 -30.27 -52.91
N LEU A 14 -43.60 -30.91 -52.57
CA LEU A 14 -44.06 -31.07 -51.17
C LEU A 14 -42.98 -31.71 -50.25
N PRO A 15 -42.23 -32.75 -50.67
CA PRO A 15 -41.14 -33.30 -49.86
C PRO A 15 -39.98 -32.31 -49.65
N GLU A 16 -39.59 -31.56 -50.69
CA GLU A 16 -38.55 -30.52 -50.57
C GLU A 16 -38.96 -29.43 -49.58
N ALA A 17 -40.23 -29.03 -49.59
CA ALA A 17 -40.76 -28.02 -48.67
C ALA A 17 -40.65 -28.47 -47.21
N TRP A 18 -41.01 -29.72 -46.88
CA TRP A 18 -40.89 -30.24 -45.52
C TRP A 18 -39.44 -30.33 -45.03
N ILE A 19 -38.52 -30.83 -45.86
CA ILE A 19 -37.09 -30.88 -45.53
C ILE A 19 -36.54 -29.47 -45.30
N THR A 20 -36.98 -28.51 -46.12
CA THR A 20 -36.58 -27.11 -46.00
C THR A 20 -37.08 -26.49 -44.70
N ILE A 21 -38.34 -26.71 -44.32
CA ILE A 21 -38.91 -26.21 -43.06
C ILE A 21 -38.14 -26.78 -41.85
N VAL A 22 -37.88 -28.09 -41.83
CA VAL A 22 -37.11 -28.72 -40.74
C VAL A 22 -35.68 -28.17 -40.67
N SER A 23 -35.00 -28.06 -41.82
CA SER A 23 -33.66 -27.49 -41.91
C SER A 23 -33.60 -26.02 -41.44
N MET A 24 -34.63 -25.23 -41.77
CA MET A 24 -34.77 -23.85 -41.29
C MET A 24 -34.97 -23.79 -39.78
N MET A 25 -35.86 -24.63 -39.23
CA MET A 25 -36.11 -24.69 -37.78
C MET A 25 -34.86 -25.10 -37.01
N THR A 26 -34.21 -26.19 -37.40
CA THR A 26 -32.96 -26.65 -36.77
C THR A 26 -31.86 -25.61 -36.92
N GLY A 27 -31.73 -24.99 -38.10
CA GLY A 27 -30.75 -23.95 -38.37
C GLY A 27 -30.92 -22.71 -37.51
N ALA A 28 -32.15 -22.22 -37.37
CA ALA A 28 -32.46 -21.06 -36.54
C ALA A 28 -32.13 -21.33 -35.06
N THR A 29 -32.50 -22.51 -34.55
CA THR A 29 -32.20 -22.92 -33.17
C THR A 29 -30.69 -23.01 -32.93
N CYS A 30 -29.94 -23.68 -33.82
CA CYS A 30 -28.49 -23.79 -33.69
C CYS A 30 -27.79 -22.42 -33.76
N TYR A 31 -28.26 -21.52 -34.63
CA TYR A 31 -27.72 -20.16 -34.72
C TYR A 31 -28.00 -19.34 -33.45
N ALA A 32 -29.22 -19.41 -32.90
CA ALA A 32 -29.58 -18.74 -31.65
C ALA A 32 -28.73 -19.23 -30.48
N LEU A 33 -28.52 -20.55 -30.37
CA LEU A 33 -27.65 -21.14 -29.35
C LEU A 33 -26.19 -20.70 -29.52
N PHE A 34 -25.68 -20.70 -30.76
CA PHE A 34 -24.33 -20.23 -31.05
C PHE A 34 -24.12 -18.77 -30.64
N VAL A 35 -25.05 -17.88 -31.01
CA VAL A 35 -25.00 -16.47 -30.61
C VAL A 35 -25.07 -16.32 -29.09
N GLY A 36 -25.94 -17.09 -28.42
CA GLY A 36 -26.05 -17.10 -26.97
C GLY A 36 -24.75 -17.52 -26.27
N HIS A 37 -24.12 -18.61 -26.73
CA HIS A 37 -22.84 -19.06 -26.19
C HIS A 37 -21.70 -18.09 -26.50
N ALA A 38 -21.65 -17.51 -27.70
CA ALA A 38 -20.65 -16.50 -28.04
C ALA A 38 -20.78 -15.26 -27.14
N ALA A 39 -22.01 -14.78 -26.91
CA ALA A 39 -22.29 -13.67 -26.00
C ALA A 39 -21.90 -14.01 -24.55
N ALA A 40 -22.27 -15.20 -24.05
CA ALA A 40 -21.92 -15.65 -22.72
C ALA A 40 -20.40 -15.78 -22.52
N LEU A 41 -19.68 -16.25 -23.55
CA LEU A 41 -18.22 -16.34 -23.54
C LEU A 41 -17.58 -14.94 -23.52
N ILE A 42 -18.06 -14.00 -24.34
CA ILE A 42 -17.61 -12.60 -24.31
C ILE A 42 -17.85 -11.98 -22.92
N GLN A 43 -18.97 -12.34 -22.28
CA GLN A 43 -19.28 -11.96 -20.91
C GLN A 43 -18.60 -12.83 -19.84
N SER A 44 -17.87 -13.88 -20.16
CA SER A 44 -17.02 -14.58 -19.18
C SER A 44 -15.59 -14.08 -19.26
N PHE A 45 -15.18 -13.53 -20.40
CA PHE A 45 -13.90 -12.82 -20.53
C PHE A 45 -13.84 -11.61 -19.59
N ASP A 46 -12.81 -11.63 -18.74
CA ASP A 46 -12.37 -10.56 -17.85
C ASP A 46 -13.41 -10.04 -16.83
N ALA A 47 -13.86 -10.96 -15.96
CA ALA A 47 -14.73 -10.64 -14.82
C ALA A 47 -14.13 -9.57 -13.88
N SER A 48 -12.81 -9.57 -13.65
CA SER A 48 -12.13 -8.63 -12.75
C SER A 48 -12.21 -7.17 -13.25
N LYS A 49 -12.05 -6.96 -14.56
CA LYS A 49 -12.16 -5.65 -15.19
C LYS A 49 -13.60 -5.18 -15.27
N ARG A 50 -14.57 -6.10 -15.40
CA ARG A 50 -15.99 -5.75 -15.30
C ARG A 50 -16.35 -5.24 -13.91
N LYS A 51 -15.96 -5.97 -12.85
CA LYS A 51 -16.15 -5.54 -11.45
C LYS A 51 -15.55 -4.15 -11.21
N TYR A 52 -14.34 -3.91 -11.70
CA TYR A 52 -13.70 -2.60 -11.63
C TYR A 52 -14.52 -1.50 -12.32
N ARG A 53 -15.00 -1.73 -13.56
CA ARG A 53 -15.83 -0.75 -14.29
C ARG A 53 -17.16 -0.48 -13.59
N GLU A 54 -17.81 -1.51 -13.06
CA GLU A 54 -19.07 -1.38 -12.32
C GLU A 54 -18.88 -0.52 -11.06
N MET A 55 -17.83 -0.79 -10.28
CA MET A 55 -17.48 0.01 -9.11
C MET A 55 -17.15 1.46 -9.48
N LEU A 56 -16.34 1.69 -10.52
CA LEU A 56 -16.00 3.04 -10.96
C LEU A 56 -17.23 3.82 -11.41
N LYS A 57 -18.18 3.18 -12.10
CA LYS A 57 -19.45 3.78 -12.48
C LYS A 57 -20.28 4.21 -11.26
N GLN A 58 -20.36 3.38 -10.22
CA GLN A 58 -21.04 3.74 -8.97
C GLN A 58 -20.39 4.96 -8.30
N VAL A 59 -19.04 5.02 -8.30
CA VAL A 59 -18.30 6.17 -7.78
C VAL A 59 -18.61 7.43 -8.61
N GLU A 60 -18.65 7.33 -9.94
CA GLU A 60 -19.02 8.44 -10.84
C GLU A 60 -20.44 8.96 -10.58
N GLU A 61 -21.42 8.06 -10.47
CA GLU A 61 -22.81 8.40 -10.13
C GLU A 61 -22.88 9.09 -8.75
N TYR A 62 -22.15 8.60 -7.76
CA TYR A 62 -22.06 9.23 -6.43
C TYR A 62 -21.47 10.65 -6.49
N MET A 63 -20.36 10.83 -7.22
CA MET A 63 -19.73 12.14 -7.41
C MET A 63 -20.64 13.13 -8.15
N ALA A 64 -21.41 12.64 -9.13
CA ALA A 64 -22.38 13.44 -9.87
C ALA A 64 -23.55 13.86 -8.98
N TYR A 65 -24.11 12.92 -8.20
CA TYR A 65 -25.20 13.17 -7.25
C TYR A 65 -24.80 14.22 -6.20
N LYS A 66 -23.59 14.10 -5.63
CA LYS A 66 -23.04 15.07 -4.66
C LYS A 66 -22.50 16.35 -5.30
N LYS A 67 -22.52 16.46 -6.64
CA LYS A 67 -22.08 17.64 -7.41
C LYS A 67 -20.64 18.06 -7.09
N TYR A 68 -19.73 17.11 -6.95
CA TYR A 68 -18.31 17.42 -6.68
C TYR A 68 -17.68 18.25 -7.82
N PRO A 69 -16.73 19.16 -7.51
CA PRO A 69 -16.01 19.93 -8.52
C PRO A 69 -15.11 19.04 -9.37
N ARG A 70 -14.77 19.50 -10.59
CA ARG A 70 -13.97 18.73 -11.56
C ARG A 70 -12.61 18.29 -11.01
N SER A 71 -11.93 19.14 -10.25
CA SER A 71 -10.64 18.84 -9.61
C SER A 71 -10.73 17.65 -8.65
N LEU A 72 -11.76 17.61 -7.80
CA LEU A 72 -11.96 16.51 -6.87
C LEU A 72 -12.33 15.21 -7.60
N ARG A 73 -13.14 15.29 -8.67
CA ARG A 73 -13.49 14.11 -9.48
C ARG A 73 -12.26 13.49 -10.14
N GLN A 74 -11.40 14.31 -10.76
CA GLN A 74 -10.15 13.86 -11.36
C GLN A 74 -9.23 13.20 -10.33
N ARG A 75 -9.13 13.79 -9.13
CA ARG A 75 -8.34 13.24 -8.04
C ARG A 75 -8.87 11.89 -7.56
N ILE A 76 -10.19 11.75 -7.37
CA ILE A 76 -10.83 10.47 -7.00
C ILE A 76 -10.59 9.42 -8.09
N GLN A 77 -10.79 9.77 -9.37
CA GLN A 77 -10.59 8.84 -10.47
C GLN A 77 -9.12 8.36 -10.54
N GLY A 78 -8.16 9.28 -10.44
CA GLY A 78 -6.73 8.94 -10.42
C GLY A 78 -6.33 8.09 -9.21
N TYR A 79 -7.02 8.25 -8.06
CA TYR A 79 -6.83 7.38 -6.90
C TYR A 79 -7.23 5.93 -7.21
N TYR A 80 -8.43 5.71 -7.77
CA TYR A 80 -8.92 4.36 -8.11
C TYR A 80 -8.08 3.71 -9.21
N GLU A 81 -7.62 4.48 -10.19
CA GLU A 81 -6.73 3.99 -11.24
C GLU A 81 -5.39 3.49 -10.66
N HIS A 82 -4.74 4.28 -9.80
CA HIS A 82 -3.48 3.90 -9.17
C HIS A 82 -3.65 2.74 -8.17
N ARG A 83 -4.72 2.75 -7.36
CA ARG A 83 -4.97 1.74 -6.30
C ARG A 83 -5.29 0.36 -6.85
N TYR A 84 -5.99 0.27 -7.98
CA TYR A 84 -6.50 -0.99 -8.52
C TYR A 84 -5.89 -1.38 -9.87
N LYS A 85 -5.15 -0.49 -10.55
CA LYS A 85 -4.48 -0.77 -11.83
C LYS A 85 -5.42 -1.43 -12.87
N GLY A 86 -6.69 -0.99 -12.88
CA GLY A 86 -7.73 -1.49 -13.78
C GLY A 86 -8.34 -2.85 -13.44
N LYS A 87 -7.97 -3.48 -12.32
CA LYS A 87 -8.50 -4.76 -11.86
C LYS A 87 -8.93 -4.67 -10.40
N MET A 88 -10.17 -5.10 -10.12
CA MET A 88 -10.68 -5.10 -8.76
C MET A 88 -10.75 -6.53 -8.22
N PHE A 89 -10.11 -6.74 -7.06
CA PHE A 89 -10.18 -7.98 -6.30
C PHE A 89 -10.62 -7.66 -4.88
N ASN A 90 -11.45 -8.51 -4.29
CA ASN A 90 -11.70 -8.47 -2.85
C ASN A 90 -10.64 -9.33 -2.17
N GLU A 91 -9.46 -8.73 -1.96
CA GLU A 91 -8.30 -9.44 -1.40
C GLU A 91 -8.62 -10.08 -0.05
N LYS A 92 -9.45 -9.43 0.78
CA LYS A 92 -9.86 -9.97 2.07
C LYS A 92 -10.64 -11.28 1.93
N GLU A 93 -11.68 -11.31 1.09
CA GLU A 93 -12.46 -12.54 0.83
C GLU A 93 -11.58 -13.65 0.24
N ILE A 94 -10.72 -13.31 -0.73
CA ILE A 94 -9.83 -14.29 -1.36
C ILE A 94 -8.88 -14.91 -0.33
N LEU A 95 -8.30 -14.10 0.55
CA LEU A 95 -7.39 -14.58 1.59
C LEU A 95 -8.13 -15.37 2.69
N GLU A 96 -9.40 -15.05 2.97
CA GLU A 96 -10.24 -15.76 3.94
C GLU A 96 -10.62 -17.18 3.47
N GLU A 97 -10.76 -17.41 2.16
CA GLU A 97 -11.00 -18.74 1.58
C GLU A 97 -9.79 -19.69 1.65
N LEU A 98 -8.59 -19.15 1.83
CA LEU A 98 -7.34 -19.91 1.87
C LEU A 98 -7.03 -20.42 3.28
N SER A 99 -6.31 -21.55 3.34
CA SER A 99 -5.75 -22.05 4.60
C SER A 99 -4.74 -21.04 5.18
N GLU A 100 -4.60 -21.06 6.51
CA GLU A 100 -3.72 -20.14 7.24
C GLU A 100 -2.28 -20.17 6.71
N CYS A 101 -1.70 -21.36 6.51
CA CYS A 101 -0.35 -21.50 5.96
C CYS A 101 -0.21 -20.89 4.55
N LEU A 102 -1.21 -21.04 3.68
CA LEU A 102 -1.16 -20.46 2.33
C LEU A 102 -1.33 -18.94 2.37
N ARG A 103 -2.20 -18.44 3.25
CA ARG A 103 -2.39 -17.01 3.47
C ARG A 103 -1.09 -16.35 3.91
N GLU A 104 -0.40 -16.92 4.89
CA GLU A 104 0.90 -16.44 5.35
C GLU A 104 1.94 -16.43 4.23
N GLN A 105 2.03 -17.51 3.43
CA GLN A 105 2.96 -17.56 2.30
C GLN A 105 2.69 -16.46 1.27
N ILE A 106 1.42 -16.20 0.94
CA ILE A 106 1.04 -15.14 0.00
C ILE A 106 1.36 -13.76 0.55
N ILE A 107 1.04 -13.49 1.81
CA ILE A 107 1.32 -12.18 2.44
C ILE A 107 2.84 -11.94 2.49
N ASN A 108 3.62 -12.94 2.90
CA ASN A 108 5.08 -12.87 2.88
C ASN A 108 5.64 -12.63 1.47
N TYR A 109 5.10 -13.31 0.46
CA TYR A 109 5.49 -13.11 -0.93
C TYR A 109 5.18 -11.69 -1.42
N ASN A 110 3.98 -11.17 -1.11
CA ASN A 110 3.57 -9.83 -1.52
C ASN A 110 4.45 -8.75 -0.89
N CYS A 111 4.90 -8.96 0.35
CA CYS A 111 5.72 -8.00 1.09
C CYS A 111 7.23 -8.22 0.93
N ARG A 112 7.69 -9.23 0.17
CA ARG A 112 9.12 -9.54 0.02
C ARG A 112 9.99 -8.36 -0.41
N ALA A 113 9.45 -7.48 -1.27
CA ALA A 113 10.17 -6.31 -1.75
C ALA A 113 10.31 -5.27 -0.64
N LEU A 114 9.29 -5.11 0.20
CA LEU A 114 9.34 -4.26 1.39
C LEU A 114 10.34 -4.82 2.41
N VAL A 115 10.27 -6.12 2.70
CA VAL A 115 11.16 -6.79 3.65
C VAL A 115 12.63 -6.66 3.22
N ALA A 116 12.92 -6.80 1.93
CA ALA A 116 14.27 -6.68 1.40
C ALA A 116 14.81 -5.24 1.39
N THR A 117 13.93 -4.23 1.36
CA THR A 117 14.34 -2.81 1.28
C THR A 117 14.40 -2.13 2.63
N VAL A 118 13.55 -2.53 3.58
CA VAL A 118 13.49 -1.90 4.90
C VAL A 118 14.54 -2.53 5.83
N PRO A 119 15.55 -1.77 6.31
CA PRO A 119 16.68 -2.33 7.06
C PRO A 119 16.29 -3.01 8.38
N ILE A 120 15.23 -2.52 9.03
CA ILE A 120 14.75 -3.13 10.27
C ILE A 120 14.22 -4.56 10.05
N PHE A 121 13.77 -4.90 8.84
CA PHE A 121 13.35 -6.27 8.51
C PHE A 121 14.51 -7.12 7.99
N ALA A 122 15.50 -6.52 7.33
CA ALA A 122 16.64 -7.25 6.77
C ALA A 122 17.51 -7.94 7.84
N ASN A 123 17.59 -7.38 9.05
CA ASN A 123 18.41 -7.90 10.15
C ASN A 123 17.61 -8.59 11.25
N ALA A 124 16.29 -8.68 11.10
CA ALA A 124 15.42 -9.27 12.10
C ALA A 124 15.24 -10.78 11.88
N ASP A 125 14.79 -11.47 12.92
CA ASP A 125 14.41 -12.88 12.81
C ASP A 125 13.23 -13.05 11.83
N GLN A 126 13.21 -14.17 11.12
CA GLN A 126 12.17 -14.49 10.14
C GLN A 126 10.79 -14.60 10.80
N ASN A 127 10.73 -15.01 12.07
CA ASN A 127 9.48 -15.05 12.85
C ASN A 127 8.95 -13.63 13.09
N PHE A 128 9.82 -12.69 13.50
CA PHE A 128 9.45 -11.27 13.63
C PHE A 128 8.91 -10.70 12.32
N VAL A 129 9.63 -10.91 11.21
CA VAL A 129 9.21 -10.40 9.90
C VAL A 129 7.84 -10.96 9.52
N SER A 130 7.63 -12.27 9.66
CA SER A 130 6.36 -12.91 9.34
C SER A 130 5.23 -12.37 10.21
N GLU A 131 5.50 -12.17 11.50
CA GLU A 131 4.54 -11.66 12.46
C GLU A 131 4.11 -10.21 12.17
N VAL A 132 5.05 -9.35 11.78
CA VAL A 132 4.76 -7.97 11.35
C VAL A 132 3.99 -7.96 10.02
N VAL A 133 4.49 -8.69 9.02
CA VAL A 133 4.00 -8.65 7.63
C VAL A 133 2.53 -9.05 7.52
N VAL A 134 2.08 -10.04 8.30
CA VAL A 134 0.66 -10.46 8.35
C VAL A 134 -0.26 -9.37 8.92
N ARG A 135 0.27 -8.44 9.72
CA ARG A 135 -0.48 -7.33 10.33
C ARG A 135 -0.42 -6.02 9.52
N LEU A 136 0.36 -5.98 8.44
CA LEU A 136 0.48 -4.81 7.58
C LEU A 136 -0.75 -4.63 6.68
N ARG A 137 -1.11 -3.37 6.41
CA ARG A 137 -2.18 -3.02 5.46
C ARG A 137 -1.67 -2.06 4.40
N GLN A 138 -1.92 -2.38 3.14
CA GLN A 138 -1.51 -1.53 2.03
C GLN A 138 -2.45 -0.32 1.89
N GLU A 139 -1.87 0.88 1.90
CA GLU A 139 -2.54 2.16 1.67
C GLU A 139 -1.86 2.89 0.51
N VAL A 140 -2.64 3.67 -0.24
CA VAL A 140 -2.14 4.47 -1.38
C VAL A 140 -2.44 5.93 -1.12
N PHE A 141 -1.47 6.80 -1.37
CA PHE A 141 -1.59 8.24 -1.23
C PHE A 141 -1.20 8.93 -2.55
N GLN A 142 -1.84 10.06 -2.83
CA GLN A 142 -1.59 10.87 -4.02
C GLN A 142 -0.63 12.03 -3.70
N PRO A 143 0.08 12.58 -4.71
CA PRO A 143 0.90 13.77 -4.54
C PRO A 143 0.14 14.90 -3.83
N GLY A 144 0.75 15.47 -2.79
CA GLY A 144 0.19 16.54 -1.97
C GLY A 144 -0.66 16.08 -0.78
N ASP A 145 -0.96 14.79 -0.64
CA ASP A 145 -1.70 14.24 0.50
C ASP A 145 -0.93 14.42 1.81
N LEU A 146 -1.59 14.95 2.83
CA LEU A 146 -1.04 15.00 4.19
C LEU A 146 -1.31 13.67 4.90
N ILE A 147 -0.31 12.79 4.90
CA ILE A 147 -0.38 11.45 5.52
C ILE A 147 -0.39 11.58 7.04
N ILE A 148 0.49 12.43 7.58
CA ILE A 148 0.55 12.77 9.00
C ILE A 148 0.47 14.28 9.14
N ARG A 149 -0.35 14.74 10.08
CA ARG A 149 -0.38 16.14 10.50
C ARG A 149 0.27 16.27 11.87
N GLU A 150 1.20 17.21 12.02
CA GLU A 150 1.81 17.48 13.31
C GLU A 150 0.77 17.83 14.39
N GLY A 151 1.00 17.40 15.63
CA GLY A 151 0.17 17.72 16.78
C GLY A 151 -1.10 16.88 16.90
N THR A 152 -1.42 16.03 15.92
CA THR A 152 -2.51 15.07 16.04
C THR A 152 -2.09 13.86 16.85
N LEU A 153 -3.08 13.09 17.34
CA LEU A 153 -2.83 11.77 17.91
C LEU A 153 -2.64 10.77 16.77
N GLY A 154 -1.57 9.99 16.83
CA GLY A 154 -1.26 8.95 15.86
C GLY A 154 -1.49 7.57 16.44
N ASN A 155 -2.14 6.71 15.67
CA ASN A 155 -2.46 5.33 16.06
C ASN A 155 -1.89 4.27 15.10
N LYS A 156 -1.02 4.68 14.17
CA LYS A 156 -0.33 3.79 13.22
C LYS A 156 1.01 4.36 12.78
N MET A 157 1.91 3.51 12.31
CA MET A 157 3.12 3.91 11.59
C MET A 157 3.06 3.42 10.15
N TYR A 158 3.99 3.88 9.31
CA TYR A 158 4.00 3.60 7.88
C TYR A 158 5.38 3.17 7.41
N PHE A 159 5.42 2.15 6.55
CA PHE A 159 6.58 1.73 5.77
C PHE A 159 6.37 2.13 4.32
N ILE A 160 7.40 2.65 3.66
CA ILE A 160 7.34 3.10 2.27
C ILE A 160 7.77 1.94 1.37
N GLN A 161 6.80 1.40 0.61
CA GLN A 161 7.09 0.39 -0.42
C GLN A 161 7.56 1.07 -1.71
N GLU A 162 6.86 2.12 -2.13
CA GLU A 162 7.13 2.85 -3.37
C GLU A 162 6.69 4.31 -3.20
N GLY A 163 7.54 5.25 -3.61
CA GLY A 163 7.26 6.68 -3.65
C GLY A 163 8.08 7.51 -2.67
N MET A 164 7.87 8.82 -2.71
CA MET A 164 8.61 9.79 -1.89
C MET A 164 7.66 10.62 -1.01
N VAL A 165 8.07 10.86 0.22
CA VAL A 165 7.37 11.72 1.18
C VAL A 165 8.30 12.79 1.76
N ASN A 166 7.74 13.97 1.97
CA ASN A 166 8.40 15.10 2.58
C ASN A 166 8.04 15.19 4.07
N ILE A 167 9.05 15.27 4.94
CA ILE A 167 8.88 15.63 6.35
C ILE A 167 8.95 17.15 6.45
N ILE A 168 7.84 17.76 6.86
CA ILE A 168 7.67 19.21 6.92
C ILE A 168 7.63 19.63 8.39
N THR A 169 8.45 20.61 8.72
CA THR A 169 8.53 21.23 10.06
C THR A 169 7.43 22.27 10.26
N LYS A 170 7.24 22.75 11.50
CA LYS A 170 6.28 23.82 11.83
C LYS A 170 6.45 25.08 10.98
N SER A 171 7.67 25.40 10.57
CA SER A 171 7.97 26.57 9.74
C SER A 171 7.57 26.40 8.27
N GLY A 172 7.05 25.22 7.89
CA GLY A 172 6.69 24.90 6.50
C GLY A 172 7.90 24.48 5.64
N ILE A 173 9.08 24.39 6.23
CA ILE A 173 10.30 23.98 5.55
C ILE A 173 10.37 22.44 5.51
N ILE A 174 10.71 21.89 4.34
CA ILE A 174 11.02 20.47 4.16
C ILE A 174 12.33 20.19 4.90
N ALA A 175 12.25 19.45 6.01
CA ALA A 175 13.43 19.07 6.78
C ALA A 175 14.16 17.89 6.15
N THR A 176 13.41 16.89 5.65
CA THR A 176 13.98 15.70 5.04
C THR A 176 13.00 15.08 4.06
N ARG A 177 13.53 14.35 3.08
CA ARG A 177 12.77 13.47 2.18
C ARG A 177 13.02 12.02 2.53
N LEU A 178 11.97 11.21 2.56
CA LEU A 178 12.06 9.76 2.71
C LEU A 178 11.56 9.09 1.44
N SER A 179 12.28 8.08 0.96
CA SER A 179 11.90 7.24 -0.18
C SER A 179 11.70 5.78 0.24
N ASP A 180 11.55 4.90 -0.75
CA ASP A 180 11.45 3.45 -0.64
C ASP A 180 12.41 2.86 0.42
N GLY A 181 11.93 1.90 1.21
CA GLY A 181 12.70 1.27 2.30
C GLY A 181 12.74 2.08 3.60
N CYS A 182 12.35 3.35 3.58
CA CYS A 182 12.20 4.14 4.81
C CYS A 182 10.85 3.89 5.50
N TYR A 183 10.78 4.24 6.79
CA TYR A 183 9.53 4.23 7.57
C TYR A 183 9.40 5.50 8.41
N PHE A 184 8.18 5.82 8.81
CA PHE A 184 7.88 7.01 9.61
C PHE A 184 6.65 6.85 10.50
N GLY A 185 6.56 7.72 11.51
CA GLY A 185 5.43 7.79 12.44
C GLY A 185 5.59 6.92 13.70
N GLU A 186 6.72 6.25 13.86
CA GLU A 186 7.10 5.40 14.99
C GLU A 186 7.22 6.18 16.31
N ILE A 187 7.73 7.43 16.27
CA ILE A 187 7.99 8.22 17.48
C ILE A 187 6.71 8.36 18.32
N CYS A 188 5.59 8.67 17.65
CA CYS A 188 4.29 8.82 18.30
C CYS A 188 3.83 7.55 19.03
N LEU A 189 4.15 6.38 18.48
CA LEU A 189 3.80 5.09 19.06
C LEU A 189 4.71 4.78 20.26
N LEU A 190 6.03 4.99 20.13
CA LEU A 190 6.98 4.69 21.21
C LEU A 190 6.82 5.62 22.41
N THR A 191 6.57 6.91 22.17
CA THR A 191 6.49 7.90 23.26
C THR A 191 5.08 8.11 23.80
N ASN A 192 4.07 7.53 23.15
CA ASN A 192 2.65 7.82 23.38
C ASN A 192 2.33 9.33 23.37
N ALA A 193 3.07 10.09 22.55
CA ALA A 193 2.92 11.55 22.41
C ALA A 193 2.19 11.90 21.12
N ARG A 194 1.99 13.20 20.86
CA ARG A 194 1.44 13.68 19.58
C ARG A 194 2.46 13.58 18.45
N ARG A 195 1.98 13.52 17.22
CA ARG A 195 2.82 13.54 15.99
C ARG A 195 3.78 14.73 16.03
N VAL A 196 5.06 14.47 15.81
CA VAL A 196 6.15 15.44 15.99
C VAL A 196 6.41 16.32 14.78
N ALA A 197 6.04 15.84 13.58
CA ALA A 197 6.22 16.52 12.31
C ALA A 197 5.04 16.20 11.37
N THR A 198 4.88 17.01 10.33
CA THR A 198 3.92 16.77 9.25
C THR A 198 4.60 15.95 8.16
N VAL A 199 3.89 14.98 7.58
CA VAL A 199 4.40 14.16 6.47
C VAL A 199 3.45 14.32 5.29
N GLN A 200 3.99 14.73 4.15
CA GLN A 200 3.24 14.95 2.91
C GLN A 200 3.79 14.05 1.80
N ALA A 201 2.90 13.44 1.01
CA ALA A 201 3.31 12.71 -0.19
C ALA A 201 3.83 13.66 -1.27
N GLU A 202 5.02 13.41 -1.81
CA GLU A 202 5.59 14.15 -2.95
C GLU A 202 5.14 13.50 -4.27
N THR A 203 5.15 12.17 -4.33
CA THR A 203 4.69 11.38 -5.47
C THR A 203 3.44 10.58 -5.13
N TYR A 204 2.98 9.72 -6.05
CA TYR A 204 2.13 8.61 -5.64
C TYR A 204 2.93 7.72 -4.69
N CYS A 205 2.35 7.41 -3.54
CA CYS A 205 3.00 6.58 -2.54
C CYS A 205 2.16 5.34 -2.27
N THR A 206 2.81 4.18 -2.31
CA THR A 206 2.27 2.92 -1.81
C THR A 206 2.96 2.63 -0.49
N LEU A 207 2.17 2.64 0.58
CA LEU A 207 2.64 2.51 1.96
C LEU A 207 2.02 1.27 2.59
N TYR A 208 2.73 0.67 3.54
CA TYR A 208 2.15 -0.31 4.45
C TYR A 208 1.99 0.31 5.82
N SER A 209 0.76 0.35 6.34
CA SER A 209 0.48 0.83 7.69
C SER A 209 0.46 -0.31 8.69
N LEU A 210 1.02 -0.07 9.88
CA LEU A 210 0.92 -0.95 11.04
C LEU A 210 0.23 -0.19 12.18
N ASP A 211 -0.87 -0.75 12.69
CA ASP A 211 -1.65 -0.16 13.79
C ASP A 211 -0.91 -0.24 15.12
N GLN A 212 -1.19 0.71 16.03
CA GLN A 212 -0.53 0.82 17.34
C GLN A 212 -0.65 -0.44 18.19
N LYS A 213 -1.82 -1.09 18.21
CA LYS A 213 -2.04 -2.31 18.98
C LYS A 213 -1.12 -3.44 18.49
N ASN A 214 -1.15 -3.68 17.18
CA ASN A 214 -0.31 -4.64 16.50
C ASN A 214 1.19 -4.35 16.71
N PHE A 215 1.57 -3.07 16.68
CA PHE A 215 2.94 -2.65 16.93
C PHE A 215 3.41 -3.01 18.34
N TYR A 216 2.62 -2.72 19.38
CA TYR A 216 2.98 -3.07 20.75
C TYR A 216 2.99 -4.57 20.99
N GLU A 217 2.00 -5.30 20.49
CA GLU A 217 1.93 -6.77 20.63
C GLU A 217 3.17 -7.44 20.04
N VAL A 218 3.61 -7.01 18.86
CA VAL A 218 4.84 -7.56 18.27
C VAL A 218 6.06 -7.16 19.09
N LEU A 219 6.21 -5.89 19.45
CA LEU A 219 7.41 -5.43 20.18
C LEU A 219 7.51 -5.95 21.62
N GLU A 220 6.42 -6.46 22.20
CA GLU A 220 6.43 -7.16 23.49
C GLU A 220 7.13 -8.52 23.38
N ASN A 221 7.03 -9.18 22.22
CA ASN A 221 7.69 -10.46 21.94
C ASN A 221 9.15 -10.31 21.47
N TYR A 222 9.54 -9.13 20.97
CA TYR A 222 10.88 -8.85 20.40
C TYR A 222 11.48 -7.55 20.98
N PRO A 223 11.97 -7.58 22.24
CA PRO A 223 12.48 -6.40 22.93
C PRO A 223 13.72 -5.77 22.28
N GLU A 224 14.58 -6.58 21.63
CA GLU A 224 15.76 -6.10 20.90
C GLU A 224 15.37 -5.17 19.73
N MET A 225 14.31 -5.52 19.01
CA MET A 225 13.78 -4.72 17.91
C MET A 225 13.18 -3.42 18.44
N ARG A 226 12.52 -3.47 19.60
CA ARG A 226 11.98 -2.27 20.26
C ARG A 226 13.09 -1.29 20.63
N TYR A 227 14.17 -1.75 21.26
CA TYR A 227 15.29 -0.89 21.66
C TYR A 227 15.96 -0.25 20.43
N SER A 228 16.11 -1.00 19.34
CA SER A 228 16.62 -0.47 18.08
C SER A 228 15.74 0.67 17.54
N MET A 229 14.41 0.50 17.54
CA MET A 229 13.48 1.54 17.11
C MET A 229 13.48 2.76 18.03
N GLU A 230 13.61 2.57 19.35
CA GLU A 230 13.69 3.66 20.33
C GLU A 230 14.95 4.50 20.10
N LYS A 231 16.09 3.87 19.81
CA LYS A 231 17.34 4.58 19.48
C LYS A 231 17.23 5.40 18.20
N VAL A 232 16.69 4.81 17.12
CA VAL A 232 16.45 5.52 15.85
C VAL A 232 15.47 6.69 16.05
N ALA A 233 14.43 6.49 16.86
CA ALA A 233 13.46 7.53 17.20
C ALA A 233 14.10 8.69 17.98
N ALA A 234 15.00 8.41 18.91
CA ALA A 234 15.72 9.42 19.70
C ALA A 234 16.61 10.29 18.81
N GLU A 235 17.34 9.69 17.86
CA GLU A 235 18.19 10.42 16.92
C GLU A 235 17.37 11.29 15.96
N ARG A 236 16.25 10.77 15.44
CA ARG A 236 15.32 11.54 14.61
C ARG A 236 14.73 12.74 15.36
N LEU A 237 14.39 12.58 16.64
CA LEU A 237 13.94 13.68 17.49
C LEU A 237 15.02 14.76 17.65
N HIS A 238 16.27 14.35 17.84
CA HIS A 238 17.41 15.24 17.93
C HIS A 238 17.60 16.05 16.64
N ASN A 239 17.53 15.40 15.48
CA ASN A 239 17.66 16.04 14.17
C ASN A 239 16.54 17.05 13.87
N ILE A 240 15.35 16.86 14.44
CA ILE A 240 14.20 17.79 14.32
C ILE A 240 14.29 18.93 15.37
N GLY A 241 15.32 18.93 16.22
CA GLY A 241 15.53 19.95 17.26
C GLY A 241 14.58 19.81 18.46
N ARG A 242 14.01 18.62 18.68
CA ARG A 242 13.20 18.31 19.88
C ARG A 242 14.01 17.50 20.89
N ARG A 243 13.74 17.71 22.18
CA ARG A 243 14.45 17.00 23.25
C ARG A 243 14.11 15.50 23.23
N PRO A 244 15.11 14.60 23.24
CA PRO A 244 14.90 13.15 23.18
C PRO A 244 14.30 12.56 24.46
N SER A 245 14.22 13.31 25.57
CA SER A 245 13.65 12.89 26.86
C SER A 245 12.15 12.53 26.83
N ILE A 246 11.51 12.60 25.66
CA ILE A 246 10.12 12.18 25.43
C ILE A 246 10.05 10.68 25.10
N VAL A 247 11.13 10.09 24.59
CA VAL A 247 11.22 8.63 24.44
C VAL A 247 11.40 8.06 25.84
N LYS A 248 10.42 7.29 26.31
CA LYS A 248 10.53 6.59 27.58
C LYS A 248 11.72 5.65 27.47
N GLN A 249 12.82 5.94 28.18
CA GLN A 249 13.82 4.93 28.46
C GLN A 249 13.12 3.86 29.30
N HIS A 250 12.77 2.72 28.69
CA HIS A 250 12.47 1.55 29.50
C HIS A 250 13.75 1.19 30.26
N SER A 251 13.58 0.91 31.55
CA SER A 251 14.63 0.68 32.54
C SER A 251 15.73 -0.26 32.02
N GLU A 252 16.97 0.12 32.29
CA GLU A 252 18.28 -0.56 32.07
C GLU A 252 18.40 -1.98 32.68
N ASN A 253 17.33 -2.78 32.77
CA ASN A 253 17.32 -4.04 33.53
C ASN A 253 17.01 -5.30 32.73
N ASP A 254 16.69 -5.20 31.44
CA ASP A 254 16.72 -6.34 30.52
C ASP A 254 17.70 -5.92 29.42
N ASP A 255 18.88 -6.53 29.41
CA ASP A 255 20.02 -6.10 28.58
C ASP A 255 20.06 -7.00 27.32
N PRO A 256 19.31 -6.67 26.24
CA PRO A 256 19.55 -7.30 24.95
C PRO A 256 20.94 -6.88 24.48
N ASP A 257 21.73 -7.81 23.94
CA ASP A 257 23.11 -7.59 23.45
C ASP A 257 23.30 -6.18 22.86
N GLU A 258 23.85 -5.25 23.65
CA GLU A 258 23.91 -3.81 23.30
C GLU A 258 24.59 -3.62 21.94
N GLU A 259 25.60 -4.44 21.66
CA GLU A 259 26.33 -4.44 20.40
C GLU A 259 25.43 -4.77 19.19
N GLN A 260 24.52 -5.73 19.34
CA GLN A 260 23.60 -6.12 18.27
C GLN A 260 22.59 -5.01 18.00
N VAL A 261 22.02 -4.41 19.06
CA VAL A 261 21.05 -3.33 18.88
C VAL A 261 21.70 -2.06 18.32
N GLN A 262 22.91 -1.76 18.77
CA GLN A 262 23.72 -0.66 18.25
C GLN A 262 23.93 -0.79 16.73
N LYS A 263 24.33 -1.98 16.28
CA LYS A 263 24.52 -2.33 14.86
C LYS A 263 23.23 -2.18 14.04
N ILE A 264 22.11 -2.72 14.52
CA ILE A 264 20.83 -2.63 13.80
C ILE A 264 20.40 -1.17 13.65
N ALA A 265 20.51 -0.37 14.72
CA ALA A 265 20.14 1.04 14.68
C ALA A 265 21.03 1.85 13.73
N GLU A 266 22.35 1.65 13.77
CA GLU A 266 23.30 2.34 12.87
C GLU A 266 23.02 2.02 11.40
N GLN A 267 22.74 0.76 11.06
CA GLN A 267 22.38 0.38 9.69
C GLN A 267 21.04 0.96 9.22
N ILE A 268 20.03 1.05 10.12
CA ILE A 268 18.77 1.73 9.82
C ILE A 268 19.03 3.20 9.48
N LEU A 269 19.88 3.87 10.25
CA LEU A 269 20.22 5.28 10.06
C LEU A 269 21.02 5.50 8.76
N GLU A 270 22.05 4.70 8.51
CA GLU A 270 22.88 4.79 7.29
C GLU A 270 22.04 4.61 6.02
N HIS A 271 21.18 3.60 6.00
CA HIS A 271 20.31 3.33 4.84
C HIS A 271 19.25 4.43 4.64
N GLN A 272 18.77 5.02 5.72
CA GLN A 272 17.84 6.14 5.61
C GLN A 272 18.54 7.41 5.14
N VAL A 273 19.78 7.65 5.56
CA VAL A 273 20.59 8.77 5.07
C VAL A 273 20.88 8.61 3.57
N SER A 274 21.23 7.42 3.09
CA SER A 274 21.47 7.17 1.66
C SER A 274 20.21 7.33 0.80
N ASN A 275 19.05 6.95 1.34
CA ASN A 275 17.75 7.12 0.69
C ASN A 275 17.10 8.49 0.95
N THR A 276 17.75 9.37 1.73
CA THR A 276 17.38 10.78 1.81
C THR A 276 18.10 11.55 0.71
N SER A 277 17.35 12.15 -0.21
CA SER A 277 17.92 13.10 -1.17
C SER A 277 18.31 14.39 -0.43
N HIS A 278 19.59 14.49 -0.05
CA HIS A 278 20.31 15.65 0.47
C HIS A 278 19.50 16.62 1.36
N ALA A 279 19.61 16.42 2.66
CA ALA A 279 19.59 17.50 3.65
C ALA A 279 20.74 17.36 4.66
N ILE A 280 21.94 16.95 4.20
CA ILE A 280 23.19 17.23 4.93
C ILE A 280 23.83 18.42 4.22
N PHE A 281 23.49 19.62 4.67
CA PHE A 281 24.38 20.78 4.71
C PHE A 281 23.65 21.84 5.54
N TYR A 282 23.84 21.82 6.86
CA TYR A 282 23.85 23.01 7.74
C TYR A 282 24.01 22.64 9.24
N ILE A 283 24.75 21.58 9.61
CA ILE A 283 25.31 21.48 10.97
C ILE A 283 26.72 20.91 10.85
N GLY A 284 27.63 21.75 10.37
CA GLY A 284 29.04 21.45 10.22
C GLY A 284 29.88 22.70 10.47
N CYS A 285 29.57 23.47 11.52
CA CYS A 285 30.50 24.40 12.18
C CYS A 285 29.87 24.95 13.47
N ALA A 286 29.74 24.12 14.49
CA ALA A 286 29.50 24.60 15.86
C ALA A 286 29.92 23.53 16.89
N SER A 287 31.12 22.96 16.71
CA SER A 287 31.81 22.33 17.82
C SER A 287 32.84 23.32 18.35
N THR A 288 32.72 23.58 19.65
CA THR A 288 33.85 23.77 20.56
C THR A 288 34.80 24.94 20.28
N MET A 289 34.50 26.08 20.90
CA MET A 289 35.54 26.91 21.52
C MET A 289 34.94 27.57 22.77
N ASP A 290 34.97 26.83 23.87
CA ASP A 290 34.91 27.40 25.21
C ASP A 290 36.34 27.46 25.78
N LEU A 291 36.72 28.65 26.25
CA LEU A 291 37.65 28.94 27.34
C LEU A 291 39.13 28.48 27.27
N LYS A 292 40.05 29.43 27.08
CA LYS A 292 40.99 29.97 28.11
C LYS A 292 42.16 30.75 27.48
N LEU A 293 42.45 31.90 28.12
CA LEU A 293 43.58 32.84 27.97
C LEU A 293 43.53 33.81 26.77
#